data_AF-A0A381NET6-F1
#
_entry.id   AF-A0A381NET6-F1
#
_cell.length_a   1.000
_cell.length_b   1.000
_cell.length_c   1.000
_cell.angle_alpha   90.00
_cell.angle_beta   90.00
_cell.angle_gamma   90.00
#
_symmetry.space_group_name_H-M   'P 1'
#
loop_
_entity.id
_entity.type
_entity.pdbx_description
1 polymer ?
#
loop_
_entity_poly.entity_id
_entity_poly.type
_entity_poly.pdbx_seq_one_letter_code
_entity_poly.pdbx_strand_id
1 'polypeptide(L)'
;MFPTISGLRKLFPESVIHLLCSRINEPLFQSIKEVEKTMVYRSGRQFWNALKETKYDLFYNPKDHPSITAFKISKNVRADVKVCIAHRRMEQHYNHGLTLNNTYRILEKNSMILRAYDLDFTIKSFFPNTELNSPKNENQISINLSSGSELRKWSLENWITLIALVLKKNKHFRINLFVNGKDLHLAKQIEKQFSSA
;
A
#
# COMPACT_ATOMS: atom_id res chain seq x y z
N MET A 1 5.13 -0.56 -2.80
CA MET A 1 4.66 -1.58 -3.75
C MET A 1 4.40 -1.03 -5.13
N PHE A 2 3.63 0.05 -5.34
CA PHE A 2 3.39 0.53 -6.71
C PHE A 2 4.66 0.91 -7.49
N PRO A 3 5.64 1.64 -6.90
CA PRO A 3 6.90 1.88 -7.61
C PRO A 3 7.66 0.60 -7.93
N THR A 4 7.64 -0.39 -7.03
CA THR A 4 8.21 -1.72 -7.25
C THR A 4 7.59 -2.41 -8.47
N ILE A 5 6.26 -2.46 -8.56
CA ILE A 5 5.52 -3.10 -9.66
C ILE A 5 5.82 -2.40 -10.99
N SER A 6 5.70 -1.07 -11.02
CA SER A 6 5.99 -0.27 -12.22
C SER A 6 7.45 -0.41 -12.64
N GLY A 7 8.38 -0.43 -11.68
CA GLY A 7 9.81 -0.60 -11.96
C GLY A 7 10.16 -1.97 -12.49
N LEU A 8 9.58 -3.05 -11.94
CA LEU A 8 9.76 -4.40 -12.45
C LEU A 8 9.26 -4.52 -13.88
N ARG A 9 8.10 -3.93 -14.21
CA ARG A 9 7.60 -3.88 -15.59
C ARG A 9 8.55 -3.12 -16.52
N LYS A 10 9.21 -2.06 -16.05
CA LYS A 10 10.18 -1.30 -16.86
C LYS A 10 11.46 -2.08 -17.13
N LEU A 11 12.02 -2.72 -16.10
CA LEU A 11 13.23 -3.54 -16.23
C LEU A 11 12.96 -4.82 -17.02
N PHE A 12 11.76 -5.38 -16.88
CA PHE A 12 11.35 -6.65 -17.48
C PHE A 12 9.97 -6.49 -18.16
N PRO A 13 9.90 -5.94 -19.38
CA PRO A 13 8.64 -5.63 -20.08
C PRO A 13 7.70 -6.82 -20.24
N GLU A 14 8.25 -8.01 -20.46
CA GLU A 14 7.51 -9.26 -20.67
C GLU A 14 7.19 -10.01 -19.37
N SER A 15 7.55 -9.47 -18.20
CA SER A 15 7.35 -10.18 -16.94
C SER A 15 5.87 -10.41 -16.61
N VAL A 16 5.55 -11.58 -16.04
CA VAL A 16 4.23 -11.82 -15.44
C VAL A 16 4.32 -11.50 -13.96
N ILE A 17 3.46 -10.60 -13.47
CA ILE A 17 3.48 -10.16 -12.07
C ILE A 17 2.23 -10.67 -11.35
N HIS A 18 2.44 -11.63 -10.44
CA HIS A 18 1.44 -12.03 -9.45
C HIS A 18 1.72 -11.37 -8.10
N LEU A 19 0.67 -10.89 -7.43
CA LEU A 19 0.81 -10.12 -6.19
C LEU A 19 0.06 -10.79 -5.03
N LEU A 20 0.78 -10.99 -3.92
CA LEU A 20 0.20 -11.50 -2.68
C LEU A 20 -0.25 -10.33 -1.80
N CYS A 21 -1.52 -10.29 -1.43
CA CYS A 21 -2.07 -9.18 -0.62
C CYS A 21 -3.10 -9.63 0.41
N SER A 22 -3.47 -8.70 1.30
CA SER A 22 -4.65 -8.85 2.14
C SER A 22 -5.92 -8.61 1.31
N ARG A 23 -7.05 -9.14 1.79
CA ARG A 23 -8.34 -8.99 1.09
C ARG A 23 -8.76 -7.54 0.90
N ILE A 24 -8.46 -6.67 1.87
CA ILE A 24 -8.81 -5.25 1.81
C ILE A 24 -8.07 -4.50 0.69
N ASN A 25 -6.86 -4.96 0.33
CA ASN A 25 -6.04 -4.31 -0.69
C ASN A 25 -6.22 -4.95 -2.07
N GLU A 26 -6.91 -6.09 -2.17
CA GLU A 26 -7.05 -6.83 -3.43
C GLU A 26 -7.69 -6.00 -4.55
N PRO A 27 -8.81 -5.28 -4.35
CA PRO A 27 -9.41 -4.46 -5.41
C PRO A 27 -8.46 -3.38 -5.94
N LEU A 28 -7.64 -2.80 -5.05
CA LEU A 28 -6.65 -1.78 -5.43
C LEU A 28 -5.51 -2.38 -6.28
N PHE A 29 -5.11 -3.62 -6.03
CA PHE A 29 -4.08 -4.27 -6.83
C PHE A 29 -4.61 -4.87 -8.13
N GLN A 30 -5.86 -5.32 -8.17
CA GLN A 30 -6.51 -5.82 -9.39
C GLN A 30 -6.73 -4.73 -10.44
N SER A 31 -6.83 -3.47 -10.02
CA SER A 31 -6.98 -2.33 -10.93
C SER A 31 -5.66 -1.84 -11.54
N ILE A 32 -4.53 -2.50 -11.22
CA ILE A 32 -3.22 -2.19 -11.78
C ILE A 32 -2.97 -3.05 -13.00
N LYS A 33 -2.89 -2.44 -14.18
CA LYS A 33 -2.70 -3.15 -15.46
C LYS A 33 -1.46 -4.05 -15.50
N GLU A 34 -0.41 -3.71 -14.75
CA GLU A 34 0.83 -4.49 -14.71
C GLU A 34 0.71 -5.77 -13.87
N VAL A 35 -0.33 -5.91 -13.05
CA VAL A 35 -0.59 -7.06 -12.18
C VAL A 35 -1.57 -8.00 -12.88
N GLU A 36 -1.13 -9.21 -13.20
CA GLU A 36 -1.97 -10.21 -13.87
C GLU A 36 -2.93 -10.91 -12.89
N LYS A 37 -2.45 -11.21 -11.68
CA LYS A 37 -3.20 -11.99 -10.70
C LYS A 37 -2.89 -11.54 -9.27
N THR A 38 -3.94 -11.40 -8.47
CA THR A 38 -3.83 -11.25 -7.01
C THR A 38 -4.04 -12.58 -6.30
N MET A 39 -3.37 -12.77 -5.16
CA MET A 39 -3.53 -13.94 -4.29
C MET A 39 -3.69 -13.49 -2.83
N VAL A 40 -4.85 -13.78 -2.23
CA VAL A 40 -5.13 -13.41 -0.84
C VAL A 40 -4.52 -14.43 0.13
N TYR A 41 -3.45 -14.06 0.84
CA TYR A 41 -2.66 -14.97 1.70
C TYR A 41 -3.36 -15.49 2.97
N ARG A 42 -4.64 -15.15 3.19
CA ARG A 42 -5.48 -15.65 4.29
C ARG A 42 -6.80 -16.27 3.81
N SER A 43 -6.86 -16.75 2.57
CA SER A 43 -8.02 -17.49 2.02
C SER A 43 -7.95 -19.01 2.26
N GLY A 44 -6.98 -19.48 3.06
CA GLY A 44 -6.88 -20.90 3.43
C GLY A 44 -6.40 -21.78 2.27
N ARG A 45 -7.10 -22.89 2.01
CA ARG A 45 -6.69 -23.91 1.03
C ARG A 45 -6.54 -23.35 -0.38
N GLN A 46 -7.43 -22.46 -0.80
CA GLN A 46 -7.41 -21.84 -2.12
C GLN A 46 -6.08 -21.11 -2.38
N PHE A 47 -5.61 -20.31 -1.41
CA PHE A 47 -4.31 -19.64 -1.50
C PHE A 47 -3.16 -20.63 -1.66
N TRP A 48 -3.11 -21.68 -0.84
CA TRP A 48 -2.01 -22.64 -0.88
C TRP A 48 -1.98 -23.47 -2.15
N ASN A 49 -3.14 -23.76 -2.74
CA ASN A 49 -3.23 -24.42 -4.04
C ASN A 49 -2.69 -23.47 -5.13
N ALA A 50 -3.21 -22.24 -5.20
CA ALA A 50 -2.79 -21.24 -6.17
C ALA A 50 -1.28 -20.92 -6.09
N LEU A 51 -0.71 -20.88 -4.88
CA LEU A 51 0.73 -20.65 -4.67
C LEU A 51 1.61 -21.76 -5.26
N LYS A 52 1.10 -22.99 -5.35
CA LYS A 52 1.85 -24.17 -5.82
C LYS A 52 1.68 -24.44 -7.32
N GLU A 53 0.61 -23.91 -7.91
CA GLU A 53 0.27 -24.08 -9.33
C GLU A 53 1.31 -23.43 -10.26
N THR A 54 1.87 -22.28 -9.86
CA THR A 54 2.84 -21.54 -10.68
C THR A 54 4.26 -21.75 -10.16
N LYS A 55 5.19 -22.05 -11.08
CA LYS A 55 6.63 -21.92 -10.83
C LYS A 55 7.05 -20.50 -11.23
N TYR A 56 7.68 -19.77 -10.33
CA TYR A 56 8.15 -18.39 -10.56
C TYR A 56 9.67 -18.39 -10.81
N ASP A 57 10.16 -17.44 -11.60
CA ASP A 57 11.60 -17.18 -11.68
C ASP A 57 12.08 -16.44 -10.42
N LEU A 58 11.28 -15.47 -9.96
CA LEU A 58 11.57 -14.62 -8.81
C LEU A 58 10.38 -14.57 -7.84
N PHE A 59 10.66 -14.79 -6.56
CA PHE A 59 9.78 -14.44 -5.45
C PHE A 59 10.43 -13.35 -4.59
N TYR A 60 9.86 -12.14 -4.62
CA TYR A 60 10.35 -11.02 -3.82
C TYR A 60 9.42 -10.70 -2.65
N ASN A 61 9.99 -10.65 -1.44
CA ASN A 61 9.30 -10.22 -0.23
C ASN A 61 9.87 -8.89 0.29
N PRO A 62 9.19 -7.76 0.05
CA PRO A 62 9.62 -6.43 0.52
C PRO A 62 9.34 -6.18 2.00
N LYS A 63 8.76 -7.15 2.71
CA LYS A 63 8.50 -7.04 4.15
C LYS A 63 9.81 -7.03 4.92
N ASP A 64 10.00 -6.02 5.76
CA ASP A 64 11.22 -5.78 6.55
C ASP A 64 11.19 -6.39 7.97
N HIS A 65 10.12 -7.11 8.31
CA HIS A 65 9.95 -7.73 9.62
C HIS A 65 9.50 -9.19 9.52
N PRO A 66 10.02 -10.05 10.42
CA PRO A 66 9.72 -11.48 10.40
C PRO A 66 8.24 -11.75 10.66
N SER A 67 7.68 -12.75 9.97
CA SER A 67 6.29 -13.15 10.12
C SER A 67 6.14 -14.62 9.78
N ILE A 68 5.43 -15.37 10.65
CA ILE A 68 5.17 -16.80 10.45
C ILE A 68 4.48 -17.04 9.10
N THR A 69 3.53 -16.18 8.71
CA THR A 69 2.87 -16.26 7.40
C THR A 69 3.88 -16.11 6.27
N ALA A 70 4.76 -15.11 6.34
CA ALA A 70 5.78 -14.89 5.32
C ALA A 70 6.76 -16.07 5.21
N PHE A 71 7.14 -16.68 6.34
CA PHE A 71 8.00 -17.88 6.36
C PHE A 71 7.33 -19.09 5.73
N LYS A 72 6.04 -19.33 6.06
CA LYS A 72 5.29 -20.41 5.42
C LYS A 72 5.18 -20.20 3.93
N ILE A 73 4.96 -18.97 3.47
CA ILE A 73 4.90 -18.64 2.04
C ILE A 73 6.25 -18.89 1.38
N SER A 74 7.35 -18.33 1.90
CA SER A 74 8.67 -18.49 1.28
C SER A 74 9.13 -19.94 1.23
N LYS A 75 8.77 -20.76 2.21
CA LYS A 75 9.05 -22.21 2.19
C LYS A 75 8.27 -22.96 1.10
N ASN A 76 7.01 -22.56 0.83
CA ASN A 76 6.11 -23.31 -0.05
C ASN A 76 6.01 -22.75 -1.47
N VAL A 77 6.38 -21.49 -1.70
CA VAL A 77 6.41 -20.91 -3.04
C VAL A 77 7.50 -21.60 -3.86
N ARG A 78 7.12 -21.99 -5.08
CA ARG A 78 8.03 -22.57 -6.06
C ARG A 78 8.65 -21.44 -6.86
N ALA A 79 9.83 -21.01 -6.45
CA ALA A 79 10.58 -19.97 -7.16
C ALA A 79 12.05 -20.36 -7.28
N ASP A 80 12.66 -20.08 -8.43
CA ASP A 80 14.08 -20.34 -8.67
C ASP A 80 14.96 -19.43 -7.81
N VAL A 81 14.58 -18.14 -7.69
CA VAL A 81 15.23 -17.17 -6.81
C VAL A 81 14.22 -16.55 -5.85
N LYS A 82 14.55 -16.55 -4.56
CA LYS A 82 13.78 -15.93 -3.48
C LYS A 82 14.60 -14.79 -2.89
N VAL A 83 14.04 -13.59 -2.89
CA VAL A 83 14.71 -12.39 -2.38
C VAL A 83 13.89 -11.75 -1.27
N CYS A 84 14.54 -11.33 -0.19
CA CYS A 84 13.90 -10.55 0.87
C CYS A 84 14.68 -9.28 1.18
N ILE A 85 14.08 -8.40 1.99
CA ILE A 85 14.85 -7.41 2.73
C ILE A 85 15.66 -8.13 3.81
N ALA A 86 16.96 -7.84 3.92
CA ALA A 86 17.86 -8.52 4.84
C ALA A 86 17.40 -8.32 6.29
N HIS A 87 17.24 -9.43 6.99
CA HIS A 87 16.94 -9.48 8.42
C HIS A 87 17.33 -10.88 8.89
N ARG A 88 18.05 -10.98 10.01
CA ARG A 88 18.64 -12.24 10.51
C ARG A 88 17.67 -13.44 10.51
N ARG A 89 16.40 -13.21 10.86
CA ARG A 89 15.36 -14.26 10.90
C ARG A 89 14.71 -14.60 9.55
N MET A 90 14.87 -13.73 8.55
CA MET A 90 14.30 -13.91 7.22
C MET A 90 15.26 -14.65 6.29
N GLU A 91 16.53 -14.26 6.28
CA GLU A 91 17.54 -14.71 5.30
C GLU A 91 17.68 -16.23 5.20
N GLN A 92 17.49 -16.97 6.29
CA GLN A 92 17.46 -18.44 6.30
C GLN A 92 16.36 -19.08 5.40
N HIS A 93 15.44 -18.30 4.85
CA HIS A 93 14.33 -18.76 4.01
C HIS A 93 14.35 -18.19 2.59
N TYR A 94 15.40 -17.45 2.21
CA TYR A 94 15.55 -16.78 0.93
C TYR A 94 16.95 -17.06 0.37
N ASN A 95 17.12 -16.95 -0.94
CA ASN A 95 18.41 -17.07 -1.60
C ASN A 95 19.27 -15.82 -1.36
N HIS A 96 18.63 -14.63 -1.33
CA HIS A 96 19.32 -13.35 -1.15
C HIS A 96 18.57 -12.43 -0.17
N GLY A 97 19.33 -11.81 0.74
CA GLY A 97 18.88 -10.69 1.57
C GLY A 97 19.41 -9.37 1.02
N LEU A 98 18.54 -8.41 0.74
CA LEU A 98 18.93 -7.07 0.31
C LEU A 98 19.18 -6.20 1.54
N THR A 99 20.44 -5.81 1.75
CA THR A 99 20.86 -5.01 2.91
C THR A 99 20.42 -3.55 2.76
N LEU A 100 19.67 -3.08 3.76
CA LEU A 100 19.26 -1.70 3.86
C LEU A 100 20.42 -0.82 4.35
N ASN A 101 20.60 0.35 3.72
CA ASN A 101 21.12 1.49 4.46
C ASN A 101 19.97 2.11 5.26
N ASN A 102 20.20 2.43 6.55
CA ASN A 102 19.16 2.87 7.49
C ASN A 102 18.47 4.19 7.10
N THR A 103 18.93 4.87 6.05
CA THR A 103 18.39 6.15 5.54
C THR A 103 17.25 5.99 4.53
N TYR A 104 16.94 4.77 4.09
CA TYR A 104 15.94 4.57 3.04
C TYR A 104 14.50 4.84 3.49
N ARG A 105 13.82 5.71 2.73
CA ARG A 105 12.36 5.93 2.83
C ARG A 105 11.61 4.63 2.49
N ILE A 106 10.39 4.45 2.99
CA ILE A 106 9.61 3.21 2.78
C ILE A 106 9.42 2.84 1.29
N LEU A 107 9.37 3.82 0.39
CA LEU A 107 9.31 3.59 -1.05
C LEU A 107 10.60 2.94 -1.58
N GLU A 108 11.75 3.44 -1.11
CA GLU A 108 13.07 2.91 -1.43
C GLU A 108 13.21 1.47 -0.90
N LYS A 109 12.84 1.25 0.37
CA LYS A 109 12.87 -0.08 1.00
C LYS A 109 12.08 -1.11 0.20
N ASN A 110 10.83 -0.79 -0.13
CA ASN A 110 9.95 -1.68 -0.89
C ASN A 110 10.41 -1.93 -2.34
N SER A 111 11.29 -1.08 -2.88
CA SER A 111 11.70 -1.13 -4.29
C SER A 111 13.19 -1.46 -4.44
N MET A 112 13.84 -1.93 -3.37
CA MET A 112 15.26 -2.27 -3.37
C MET A 112 15.62 -3.31 -4.43
N ILE A 113 14.70 -4.22 -4.75
CA ILE A 113 14.91 -5.21 -5.81
C ILE A 113 15.26 -4.56 -7.15
N LEU A 114 14.73 -3.37 -7.44
CA LEU A 114 15.03 -2.65 -8.67
C LEU A 114 16.50 -2.24 -8.72
N ARG A 115 17.03 -1.75 -7.59
CA ARG A 115 18.45 -1.39 -7.47
C ARG A 115 19.41 -2.57 -7.40
N ALA A 116 18.90 -3.77 -7.07
CA ALA A 116 19.69 -4.98 -7.17
C ALA A 116 19.93 -5.40 -8.64
N TYR A 117 19.03 -5.00 -9.56
CA TYR A 117 19.19 -5.23 -11.00
C TYR A 117 19.83 -4.07 -11.75
N ASP A 118 19.55 -2.83 -11.33
CA ASP A 118 20.08 -1.61 -11.92
C ASP A 118 20.41 -0.59 -10.81
N LEU A 119 21.69 -0.43 -10.50
CA LEU A 119 22.16 0.43 -9.40
C LEU A 119 21.69 1.88 -9.54
N ASP A 120 21.53 2.36 -10.77
CA ASP A 120 21.13 3.74 -11.09
C ASP A 120 19.59 3.89 -11.21
N PHE A 121 18.84 2.82 -10.92
CA PHE A 121 17.40 2.85 -10.99
C PHE A 121 16.80 3.92 -10.06
N THR A 122 16.17 4.92 -10.68
CA THR A 122 15.51 6.01 -9.96
C THR A 122 14.09 5.63 -9.57
N ILE A 123 13.86 5.47 -8.27
CA ILE A 123 12.55 5.13 -7.72
C ILE A 123 11.67 6.38 -7.70
N LYS A 124 10.67 6.42 -8.57
CA LYS A 124 9.68 7.52 -8.62
C LYS A 124 8.43 7.11 -7.85
N SER A 125 7.86 8.08 -7.11
CA SER A 125 6.52 7.89 -6.56
C SER A 125 5.54 7.63 -7.71
N PHE A 126 4.75 6.58 -7.56
CA PHE A 126 3.77 6.17 -8.54
C PHE A 126 2.53 5.69 -7.78
N PHE A 127 1.37 6.09 -8.26
CA PHE A 127 0.08 5.58 -7.84
C PHE A 127 -0.66 5.15 -9.12
N PRO A 128 -1.23 3.93 -9.15
CA PRO A 128 -1.90 3.45 -10.35
C PRO A 128 -3.06 4.37 -10.70
N ASN A 129 -3.21 4.63 -12.00
CA ASN A 129 -4.13 5.63 -12.51
C ASN A 129 -5.55 5.04 -12.61
N THR A 130 -6.14 4.68 -11.49
CA THR A 130 -7.46 4.04 -11.39
C THR A 130 -8.55 5.10 -11.48
N GLU A 131 -8.92 5.57 -12.67
CA GLU A 131 -10.04 6.50 -12.93
C GLU A 131 -10.16 7.71 -11.95
N LEU A 132 -9.05 8.17 -11.35
CA LEU A 132 -9.03 9.35 -10.48
C LEU A 132 -8.93 10.67 -11.27
N ASN A 133 -8.76 10.59 -12.60
CA ASN A 133 -8.40 11.72 -13.46
C ASN A 133 -9.56 12.59 -13.93
N SER A 134 -10.77 12.33 -13.44
CA SER A 134 -11.93 13.17 -13.78
C SER A 134 -12.77 13.36 -12.52
N PRO A 135 -12.33 14.23 -11.59
CA PRO A 135 -13.17 14.62 -10.47
C PRO A 135 -14.50 15.15 -11.04
N LYS A 136 -15.59 14.41 -10.83
CA LYS A 136 -16.92 14.80 -11.33
C LYS A 136 -17.43 16.09 -10.69
N ASN A 137 -16.82 16.50 -9.57
CA ASN A 137 -17.26 17.60 -8.75
C ASN A 137 -16.08 18.52 -8.43
N GLU A 138 -16.24 19.80 -8.75
CA GLU A 138 -15.34 20.86 -8.30
C GLU A 138 -15.63 21.26 -6.84
N ASN A 139 -14.73 22.03 -6.24
CA ASN A 139 -14.88 22.59 -4.89
C ASN A 139 -15.06 21.54 -3.78
N GLN A 140 -14.42 20.39 -3.88
CA GLN A 140 -14.44 19.38 -2.81
C GLN A 140 -13.14 19.38 -2.02
N ILE A 141 -13.26 19.31 -0.69
CA ILE A 141 -12.14 19.10 0.23
C ILE A 141 -12.42 17.85 1.03
N SER A 142 -11.56 16.85 0.88
CA SER A 142 -11.70 15.56 1.55
C SER A 142 -10.73 15.47 2.72
N ILE A 143 -11.26 15.20 3.91
CA ILE A 143 -10.49 15.09 5.16
C ILE A 143 -10.64 13.67 5.69
N ASN A 144 -9.51 12.98 5.90
CA ASN A 144 -9.50 11.73 6.64
C ASN A 144 -9.23 12.01 8.13
N LEU A 145 -10.23 11.77 8.97
CA LEU A 145 -10.15 11.99 10.42
C LEU A 145 -9.44 10.84 11.15
N SER A 146 -9.45 9.66 10.55
CA SER A 146 -8.94 8.45 11.20
C SER A 146 -7.42 8.34 11.10
N SER A 147 -6.83 7.90 12.20
CA SER A 147 -5.40 7.59 12.29
C SER A 147 -5.22 6.19 12.87
N GLY A 148 -4.07 5.56 12.60
CA GLY A 148 -3.77 4.24 13.16
C GLY A 148 -3.35 4.24 14.63
N SER A 149 -3.41 5.38 15.34
CA SER A 149 -3.04 5.50 16.77
C SER A 149 -3.52 6.84 17.32
N GLU A 150 -4.05 6.85 18.56
CA GLU A 150 -4.49 8.05 19.27
C GLU A 150 -3.42 9.16 19.29
N LEU A 151 -2.14 8.80 19.43
CA LEU A 151 -1.01 9.75 19.45
C LEU A 151 -0.84 10.56 18.16
N ARG A 152 -1.46 10.10 17.06
CA ARG A 152 -1.43 10.77 15.75
C ARG A 152 -2.74 11.48 15.42
N LYS A 153 -3.72 11.49 16.34
CA LYS A 153 -4.98 12.18 16.11
C LYS A 153 -4.82 13.66 16.36
N TRP A 154 -5.49 14.45 15.52
CA TRP A 154 -5.68 15.87 15.76
C TRP A 154 -6.99 16.07 16.53
N SER A 155 -7.03 17.07 17.43
CA SER A 155 -8.20 17.27 18.29
C SER A 155 -9.43 17.68 17.49
N LEU A 156 -10.61 17.42 18.06
CA LEU A 156 -11.89 17.79 17.47
C LEU A 156 -11.96 19.30 17.22
N GLU A 157 -11.53 20.11 18.20
CA GLU A 157 -11.54 21.57 18.13
C GLU A 157 -10.68 22.07 16.98
N ASN A 158 -9.52 21.43 16.75
CA ASN A 158 -8.64 21.79 15.65
C ASN A 158 -9.27 21.48 14.29
N TRP A 159 -9.93 20.32 14.14
CA TRP A 159 -10.67 19.99 12.92
C TRP A 159 -11.80 20.98 12.65
N ILE A 160 -12.61 21.31 13.66
CA ILE A 160 -13.70 22.29 13.55
C ILE A 160 -13.13 23.65 13.13
N THR A 161 -12.05 24.10 13.76
CA THR A 161 -11.40 25.37 13.45
C THR A 161 -10.90 25.40 12.01
N LEU A 162 -10.22 24.34 11.55
CA LEU A 162 -9.74 24.24 10.17
C LEU A 162 -10.90 24.31 9.17
N ILE A 163 -11.97 23.55 9.41
CA ILE A 163 -13.13 23.51 8.52
C ILE A 163 -13.80 24.89 8.45
N ALA A 164 -13.97 25.56 9.59
CA ALA A 164 -14.52 26.91 9.63
C ALA A 164 -13.66 27.91 8.84
N LEU A 165 -12.32 27.85 8.95
CA LEU A 165 -11.41 28.70 8.18
C LEU A 165 -11.49 28.43 6.67
N VAL A 166 -11.59 27.17 6.27
CA VAL A 166 -11.75 26.76 4.87
C VAL A 166 -13.06 27.30 4.29
N LEU A 167 -14.17 27.11 5.01
CA LEU A 167 -15.50 27.56 4.57
C LEU A 167 -15.63 29.09 4.58
N LYS A 168 -14.96 29.77 5.52
CA LYS A 168 -14.87 31.24 5.51
C LYS A 168 -14.19 31.75 4.24
N LYS A 169 -13.19 31.03 3.73
CA LYS A 169 -12.47 31.42 2.50
C LYS A 169 -13.31 31.16 1.24
N ASN A 170 -14.06 30.06 1.20
CA ASN A 170 -15.02 29.80 0.15
C ASN A 170 -16.18 28.93 0.68
N LYS A 171 -17.34 29.56 0.83
CA LYS A 171 -18.57 28.90 1.30
C LYS A 171 -19.11 27.83 0.34
N HIS A 172 -18.62 27.79 -0.90
CA HIS A 172 -19.01 26.78 -1.89
C HIS A 172 -18.20 25.49 -1.79
N PHE A 173 -17.18 25.43 -0.92
CA PHE A 173 -16.48 24.17 -0.67
C PHE A 173 -17.40 23.16 0.00
N ARG A 174 -17.41 21.93 -0.54
CA ARG A 174 -18.03 20.76 0.07
C ARG A 174 -16.96 19.99 0.83
N ILE A 175 -17.18 19.80 2.12
CA ILE A 175 -16.27 19.04 2.99
C ILE A 175 -16.73 17.59 3.04
N ASN A 176 -15.88 16.66 2.61
CA ASN A 176 -16.11 15.22 2.71
C ASN A 176 -15.28 14.66 3.87
N LEU A 177 -15.93 14.05 4.86
CA LEU A 177 -15.24 13.43 5.98
C LEU A 177 -15.13 11.92 5.76
N PHE A 178 -13.90 11.43 5.68
CA PHE A 178 -13.59 10.00 5.66
C PHE A 178 -13.21 9.57 7.07
N VAL A 179 -13.83 8.49 7.52
CA VAL A 179 -13.70 8.03 8.90
C VAL A 179 -13.85 6.52 8.96
N ASN A 180 -13.01 5.88 9.77
CA ASN A 180 -13.18 4.49 10.16
C ASN A 180 -14.26 4.41 11.26
N GLY A 181 -15.02 3.32 11.33
CA GLY A 181 -16.18 3.21 12.23
C GLY A 181 -15.91 3.54 13.70
N LYS A 182 -14.68 3.32 14.19
CA LYS A 182 -14.28 3.69 15.57
C LYS A 182 -14.27 5.20 15.83
N ASP A 183 -14.01 6.00 14.80
CA ASP A 183 -13.89 7.46 14.89
C ASP A 183 -15.17 8.18 14.41
N LEU A 184 -16.24 7.43 14.10
CA LEU A 184 -17.49 7.98 13.55
C LEU A 184 -18.12 9.06 14.44
N HIS A 185 -17.91 8.96 15.76
CA HIS A 185 -18.39 9.97 16.72
C HIS A 185 -17.80 11.36 16.45
N LEU A 186 -16.53 11.46 16.03
CA LEU A 186 -15.88 12.73 15.70
C LEU A 186 -16.54 13.36 14.46
N ALA A 187 -16.78 12.57 13.42
CA ALA A 187 -17.43 13.04 12.21
C ALA A 187 -18.84 13.59 12.50
N LYS A 188 -19.62 12.91 13.34
CA LYS A 188 -20.96 13.37 13.76
C LYS A 188 -20.92 14.68 14.56
N GLN A 189 -19.91 14.85 15.41
CA GLN A 189 -19.75 16.09 16.17
C GLN A 189 -19.42 17.28 15.26
N ILE A 190 -18.52 17.07 14.28
CA ILE A 190 -18.19 18.07 13.27
C ILE A 190 -19.44 18.39 12.44
N GLU A 191 -20.14 17.39 11.93
CA GLU A 191 -21.36 17.56 11.13
C GLU A 191 -22.41 18.39 11.89
N LYS A 192 -22.68 18.06 13.17
CA LYS A 192 -23.62 18.81 13.99
C LYS A 192 -23.27 20.30 14.08
N GLN A 193 -21.97 20.62 14.19
CA GLN A 193 -21.49 22.00 14.28
C GLN A 193 -21.75 22.82 13.01
N PHE A 194 -21.75 22.19 11.84
CA PHE A 194 -21.89 22.88 10.55
C PHE A 194 -23.26 22.68 9.89
N SER A 195 -24.08 21.74 10.35
CA SER A 195 -25.47 21.55 9.91
C SER A 195 -26.48 22.39 10.70
N SER A 196 -26.07 22.99 11.82
CA SER A 196 -26.90 23.84 12.67
C SER A 196 -26.71 25.34 12.40
N ALA A 197 -26.04 25.69 11.30
CA ALA A 197 -25.74 27.04 10.82
C ALA A 197 -26.39 27.27 9.46
#